data_AF-A0A822J0S2-F1
#
_entry.id   AF-A0A822J0S2-F1
#
_cell.length_a   1.000
_cell.length_b   1.000
_cell.length_c   1.000
_cell.angle_alpha   90.00
_cell.angle_beta   90.00
_cell.angle_gamma   90.00
#
_symmetry.space_group_name_H-M   'P 1'
#
loop_
_entity.id
_entity.type
_entity.pdbx_description
1 polymer ?
#
loop_
_entity_poly.entity_id
_entity_poly.type
_entity_poly.pdbx_seq_one_letter_code
_entity_poly.pdbx_strand_id
1 'polypeptide(L)'
;MNLEELKALIAKRGLDWLIAAMVEGSIGYHSPKHAKRIIEEALEGKTQDYCERCMACYGSDLFKMIESDIRDMEYLEEKVPSRYQKVIETVKAISSLDAEGQQTAGLMYPTMGM
;
A
#
# COMPACT_ATOMS: atom_id res chain seq x y z
N MET A 1 -3.43 -10.17 -10.26
CA MET A 1 -2.16 -10.86 -9.96
C MET A 1 -2.37 -12.13 -9.12
N ASN A 2 -1.39 -13.01 -9.00
CA ASN A 2 -1.38 -14.22 -8.14
C ASN A 2 -0.23 -14.21 -7.10
N LEU A 3 -0.19 -15.21 -6.22
CA LEU A 3 0.80 -15.31 -5.13
C LEU A 3 2.26 -15.34 -5.63
N GLU A 4 2.53 -16.04 -6.72
CA GLU A 4 3.90 -16.15 -7.25
C GLU A 4 4.34 -14.83 -7.89
N GLU A 5 3.44 -14.12 -8.56
CA GLU A 5 3.67 -12.76 -9.07
C GLU A 5 3.95 -11.78 -7.92
N LEU A 6 3.20 -11.88 -6.81
CA LEU A 6 3.42 -11.06 -5.61
C LEU A 6 4.79 -11.32 -4.99
N LYS A 7 5.18 -12.59 -4.82
CA LYS A 7 6.51 -12.96 -4.30
C LYS A 7 7.64 -12.43 -5.21
N ALA A 8 7.48 -12.57 -6.52
CA ALA A 8 8.46 -12.09 -7.50
C ALA A 8 8.59 -10.55 -7.45
N LEU A 9 7.47 -9.84 -7.30
CA LEU A 9 7.46 -8.37 -7.15
C LEU A 9 8.20 -7.94 -5.87
N ILE A 10 7.90 -8.57 -4.74
CA ILE A 10 8.56 -8.27 -3.45
C ILE A 10 10.07 -8.57 -3.54
N ALA A 11 10.47 -9.67 -4.17
CA ALA A 11 11.89 -9.99 -4.36
C ALA A 11 12.62 -8.95 -5.23
N LYS A 12 11.92 -8.37 -6.22
CA LYS A 12 12.48 -7.37 -7.14
C LYS A 12 12.52 -5.95 -6.55
N ARG A 13 11.45 -5.53 -5.88
CA ARG A 13 11.24 -4.12 -5.46
C ARG A 13 11.39 -3.90 -3.95
N GLY A 14 11.32 -4.96 -3.16
CA GLY A 14 11.31 -4.91 -1.70
C GLY A 14 9.91 -4.74 -1.11
N LEU A 15 9.72 -5.20 0.12
CA LEU A 15 8.45 -5.12 0.84
C LEU A 15 8.04 -3.67 1.13
N ASP A 16 9.00 -2.81 1.49
CA ASP A 16 8.74 -1.40 1.82
C ASP A 16 8.16 -0.63 0.63
N TRP A 17 8.56 -0.97 -0.60
CA TRP A 17 8.00 -0.39 -1.81
C TRP A 17 6.52 -0.74 -1.96
N LEU A 18 6.16 -2.00 -1.70
CA LEU A 18 4.76 -2.46 -1.79
C LEU A 18 3.91 -1.87 -0.66
N ILE A 19 4.46 -1.73 0.55
CA ILE A 19 3.80 -1.01 1.65
C ILE A 19 3.48 0.42 1.21
N ALA A 20 4.44 1.13 0.62
CA ALA A 20 4.23 2.49 0.14
C ALA A 20 3.17 2.56 -0.97
N ALA A 21 3.17 1.61 -1.92
CA ALA A 21 2.15 1.50 -2.95
C ALA A 21 0.73 1.37 -2.34
N MET A 22 0.55 0.49 -1.35
CA MET A 22 -0.74 0.30 -0.67
C MET A 22 -1.17 1.50 0.17
N VAL A 23 -0.24 2.20 0.80
CA VAL A 23 -0.54 3.43 1.54
C VAL A 23 -1.01 4.53 0.58
N GLU A 24 -0.28 4.77 -0.50
CA GLU A 24 -0.63 5.79 -1.50
C GLU A 24 -1.93 5.45 -2.24
N GLY A 25 -2.08 4.21 -2.75
CA GLY A 25 -3.27 3.78 -3.49
C GLY A 25 -4.55 3.75 -2.64
N SER A 26 -4.39 3.71 -1.31
CA SER A 26 -5.50 3.86 -0.35
C SER A 26 -5.62 5.26 0.23
N ILE A 27 -4.81 6.22 -0.23
CA ILE A 27 -4.80 7.62 0.21
C ILE A 27 -4.65 7.72 1.74
N GLY A 28 -3.79 6.88 2.31
CA GLY A 28 -3.51 6.81 3.75
C GLY A 28 -4.53 6.04 4.59
N TYR A 29 -5.57 5.43 3.99
CA TYR A 29 -6.50 4.56 4.72
C TYR A 29 -5.80 3.34 5.34
N HIS A 30 -4.89 2.71 4.60
CA HIS A 30 -3.97 1.75 5.18
C HIS A 30 -2.78 2.48 5.79
N SER A 31 -2.59 2.33 7.10
CA SER A 31 -1.30 2.66 7.72
C SER A 31 -0.21 1.69 7.24
N PRO A 32 1.08 2.05 7.33
CA PRO A 32 2.17 1.13 6.97
C PRO A 32 2.07 -0.23 7.69
N LYS A 33 1.74 -0.22 8.99
CA LYS A 33 1.52 -1.45 9.75
C LYS A 33 0.33 -2.25 9.23
N HIS A 34 -0.76 -1.60 8.85
CA HIS A 34 -1.93 -2.27 8.29
C HIS A 34 -1.64 -2.86 6.90
N ALA A 35 -1.02 -2.09 6.01
CA ALA A 35 -0.61 -2.54 4.69
C ALA A 35 0.32 -3.76 4.78
N LYS A 36 1.33 -3.71 5.65
CA LYS A 36 2.22 -4.84 5.89
C LYS A 36 1.47 -6.12 6.29
N ARG A 37 0.55 -6.02 7.26
CA ARG A 37 -0.29 -7.16 7.68
C ARG A 37 -1.07 -7.75 6.52
N ILE A 38 -1.68 -6.90 5.68
CA ILE A 38 -2.45 -7.36 4.52
C ILE A 38 -1.56 -8.11 3.51
N ILE A 39 -0.34 -7.61 3.27
CA ILE A 39 0.63 -8.28 2.38
C ILE A 39 1.05 -9.64 2.96
N GLU A 40 1.32 -9.70 4.26
CA GLU A 40 1.66 -10.95 4.96
C GLU A 40 0.51 -11.97 4.85
N GLU A 41 -0.73 -11.54 5.05
CA GLU A 41 -1.92 -12.36 4.86
C GLU A 41 -2.08 -12.87 3.42
N ALA A 42 -1.80 -12.02 2.42
CA ALA A 42 -1.79 -12.45 1.02
C ALA A 42 -0.69 -13.49 0.76
N LEU A 43 0.49 -13.33 1.36
CA LEU A 43 1.61 -14.28 1.27
C LEU A 43 1.31 -15.62 1.93
N GLU A 44 0.46 -15.64 2.96
CA GLU A 44 -0.08 -16.84 3.60
C GLU A 44 -1.19 -17.53 2.77
N GLY A 45 -1.56 -16.95 1.63
CA GLY A 45 -2.55 -17.50 0.71
C GLY A 45 -3.97 -17.01 0.95
N LYS A 46 -4.19 -15.99 1.79
CA LYS A 46 -5.51 -15.34 1.85
C LYS A 46 -5.78 -14.64 0.52
N THR A 47 -6.95 -14.89 -0.03
CA THR A 47 -7.41 -14.27 -1.28
C THR A 47 -8.47 -13.19 -1.05
N GLN A 48 -8.96 -13.08 0.19
CA GLN A 48 -10.02 -12.15 0.55
C GLN A 48 -9.62 -11.26 1.72
N ASP A 49 -10.03 -10.00 1.64
CA ASP A 49 -9.98 -9.05 2.74
C ASP A 49 -11.34 -8.34 2.90
N TYR A 50 -11.71 -8.10 4.15
CA TYR A 50 -13.01 -7.56 4.53
C TYR A 50 -12.91 -6.15 5.13
N CYS A 51 -11.82 -5.41 4.84
CA CYS A 51 -11.82 -3.98 5.12
C CYS A 51 -12.82 -3.26 4.20
N GLU A 52 -13.32 -2.12 4.65
CA GLU A 52 -14.32 -1.33 3.93
C GLU A 52 -13.90 -1.08 2.47
N ARG A 53 -12.65 -0.66 2.26
CA ARG A 53 -12.08 -0.39 0.93
C ARG A 53 -12.11 -1.64 0.04
N CYS A 54 -11.62 -2.78 0.54
CA CYS A 54 -11.56 -4.01 -0.24
C CYS A 54 -12.96 -4.49 -0.63
N MET A 55 -13.90 -4.46 0.31
CA MET A 55 -15.30 -4.83 0.05
C MET A 55 -15.96 -3.88 -0.97
N ALA A 56 -15.87 -2.57 -0.75
CA ALA A 56 -16.59 -1.57 -1.53
C ALA A 56 -16.02 -1.40 -2.95
N CYS A 57 -14.69 -1.41 -3.10
CA CYS A 57 -14.02 -1.10 -4.37
C CYS A 57 -13.60 -2.35 -5.15
N TYR A 58 -13.38 -3.48 -4.47
CA TYR A 58 -12.78 -4.66 -5.07
C TYR A 58 -13.58 -5.95 -4.85
N GLY A 59 -14.75 -5.89 -4.19
CA GLY A 59 -15.59 -7.07 -3.96
C GLY A 59 -14.93 -8.11 -3.06
N SER A 60 -14.17 -7.64 -2.07
CA SER A 60 -13.32 -8.45 -1.17
C SER A 60 -12.15 -9.16 -1.85
N ASP A 61 -11.85 -8.90 -3.13
CA ASP A 61 -10.70 -9.50 -3.81
C ASP A 61 -9.39 -8.79 -3.40
N LEU A 62 -8.62 -9.47 -2.56
CA LEU A 62 -7.39 -8.92 -1.99
C LEU A 62 -6.32 -8.70 -3.06
N PHE A 63 -6.13 -9.67 -3.96
CA PHE A 63 -5.10 -9.57 -5.00
C PHE A 63 -5.43 -8.46 -6.01
N LYS A 64 -6.71 -8.25 -6.32
CA LYS A 64 -7.16 -7.16 -7.17
C LYS A 64 -6.93 -5.79 -6.55
N MET A 65 -7.12 -5.66 -5.23
CA MET A 65 -6.80 -4.43 -4.50
C MET A 65 -5.30 -4.13 -4.57
N ILE A 66 -4.46 -5.11 -4.22
CA ILE A 66 -2.99 -4.97 -4.25
C ILE A 66 -2.50 -4.63 -5.67
N GLU A 67 -3.03 -5.30 -6.69
CA GLU A 67 -2.68 -5.05 -8.10
C GLU A 67 -3.04 -3.62 -8.56
N SER A 68 -4.18 -3.10 -8.10
CA SER A 68 -4.56 -1.71 -8.37
C SER A 68 -3.53 -0.73 -7.77
N ASP A 69 -3.12 -0.96 -6.52
CA ASP A 69 -2.17 -0.12 -5.80
C ASP A 69 -0.78 -0.15 -6.44
N ILE A 70 -0.34 -1.33 -6.89
CA ILE A 70 0.92 -1.51 -7.63
C ILE A 70 0.91 -0.69 -8.92
N ARG A 71 -0.15 -0.78 -9.71
CA ARG A 71 -0.25 -0.07 -10.99
C ARG A 71 -0.16 1.44 -10.81
N ASP A 72 -0.83 1.97 -9.79
CA ASP A 72 -0.81 3.41 -9.51
C ASP A 72 0.60 3.85 -9.06
N MET A 73 1.28 3.04 -8.25
CA MET A 73 2.67 3.32 -7.84
C MET A 73 3.67 3.24 -9.01
N GLU A 74 3.52 2.27 -9.92
CA GLU A 74 4.34 2.18 -11.14
C GLU A 74 4.13 3.39 -12.05
N TYR A 75 2.88 3.86 -12.17
CA TYR A 75 2.59 5.09 -12.90
C TYR A 75 3.29 6.30 -12.27
N LEU A 76 3.27 6.43 -10.94
CA LEU A 76 3.96 7.52 -10.24
C LEU A 76 5.48 7.45 -10.46
N GLU A 77 6.07 6.26 -10.34
CA GLU A 77 7.50 6.04 -10.57
C GLU A 77 7.91 6.49 -11.98
N GLU A 78 7.13 6.14 -13.00
CA GLU A 78 7.45 6.43 -14.39
C GLU A 78 7.12 7.86 -14.81
N LYS A 79 5.94 8.37 -14.43
CA LYS A 79 5.39 9.61 -14.98
C LYS A 79 5.57 10.82 -14.07
N VAL A 80 5.65 10.61 -12.76
CA VAL A 80 5.73 11.69 -11.76
C VAL A 80 6.79 11.38 -10.70
N PRO A 81 8.07 11.22 -11.08
CA PRO A 81 9.12 10.69 -10.19
C PRO A 81 9.35 11.54 -8.94
N SER A 82 9.10 12.86 -9.00
CA SER A 82 9.16 13.73 -7.82
C SER A 82 8.09 13.39 -6.77
N ARG A 83 6.87 13.07 -7.22
CA ARG A 83 5.77 12.62 -6.36
C ARG A 83 6.05 11.24 -5.79
N TYR A 84 6.51 10.32 -6.63
CA TYR A 84 6.95 8.98 -6.20
C TYR A 84 7.98 9.06 -5.06
N GLN A 85 9.02 9.88 -5.21
CA GLN A 85 10.04 10.05 -4.18
C GLN A 85 9.45 10.58 -2.87
N LYS A 86 8.55 11.57 -2.96
CA LYS A 86 7.83 12.12 -1.80
C LYS A 86 6.98 11.06 -1.10
N VAL A 87 6.30 10.19 -1.84
CA VAL A 87 5.54 9.04 -1.31
C VAL A 87 6.44 8.13 -0.49
N ILE A 88 7.55 7.66 -1.07
CA ILE A 88 8.49 6.76 -0.39
C ILE A 88 9.01 7.39 0.92
N GLU A 89 9.44 8.66 0.87
CA GLU A 89 9.98 9.36 2.03
C GLU A 89 8.92 9.56 3.12
N THR A 90 7.71 9.96 2.72
CA THR A 90 6.59 10.19 3.64
C THR A 90 6.16 8.89 4.31
N VAL A 91 5.98 7.81 3.55
CA VAL A 91 5.60 6.49 4.11
C VAL A 91 6.68 5.97 5.05
N LYS A 92 7.95 6.16 4.73
CA LYS A 92 9.07 5.78 5.60
C LYS A 92 9.05 6.56 6.92
N ALA A 93 8.77 7.86 6.87
CA ALA A 93 8.62 8.69 8.07
C ALA A 93 7.39 8.29 8.90
N ILE A 94 6.27 7.94 8.26
CA ILE A 94 5.08 7.45 8.97
C ILE A 94 5.36 6.09 9.63
N SER A 95 6.13 5.22 8.96
CA SER A 95 6.45 3.87 9.44
C SER A 95 7.28 3.86 10.73
N SER A 96 8.01 4.93 11.05
CA SER A 96 8.76 5.06 12.31
C SER A 96 7.90 5.52 13.49
N LEU A 97 6.64 5.91 13.26
CA LEU A 97 5.69 6.27 14.30
C LEU A 97 5.07 5.03 14.94
N ASP A 98 4.54 5.20 16.14
CA ASP A 98 3.70 4.21 16.80
C ASP A 98 2.33 4.07 16.13
N ALA A 99 1.48 3.17 16.64
CA ALA A 99 0.19 2.87 16.01
C ALA A 99 -0.74 4.10 15.94
N GLU A 100 -0.78 4.90 17.01
CA GLU A 100 -1.59 6.12 17.07
C GLU A 100 -1.06 7.20 16.13
N GLY A 101 0.27 7.38 16.09
CA GLY A 101 0.92 8.30 15.16
C GLY A 101 0.70 7.91 13.69
N GLN A 102 0.75 6.62 13.36
CA GLN A 102 0.45 6.13 12.02
C GLN A 102 -1.00 6.39 11.60
N GLN A 103 -1.96 6.16 12.50
CA GLN A 103 -3.38 6.45 12.22
C GLN A 103 -3.61 7.95 12.03
N THR A 104 -3.02 8.76 12.91
CA THR A 104 -3.11 10.23 12.83
C THR A 104 -2.54 10.74 11.52
N ALA A 105 -1.38 10.23 11.09
CA ALA A 105 -0.80 10.57 9.80
C ALA A 105 -1.68 10.12 8.62
N GLY A 106 -2.28 8.93 8.70
CA GLY A 106 -3.24 8.43 7.70
C GLY A 106 -4.45 9.36 7.52
N LEU A 107 -5.01 9.88 8.62
CA LEU A 107 -6.12 10.84 8.58
C LEU A 107 -5.76 12.17 7.90
N MET A 108 -4.49 12.55 7.93
CA MET A 108 -3.99 13.77 7.29
C MET A 108 -3.54 13.56 5.85
N TYR A 109 -3.24 12.31 5.46
CA TYR A 109 -2.62 11.95 4.17
C TYR A 109 -3.28 12.60 2.95
N PRO A 110 -4.63 12.62 2.80
CA PRO A 110 -5.28 13.25 1.65
C PRO A 110 -4.97 14.75 1.50
N THR A 111 -4.57 15.42 2.59
CA THR A 111 -4.29 16.86 2.62
C THR A 111 -2.80 17.20 2.58
N MET A 112 -1.91 16.21 2.60
CA MET A 112 -0.45 16.42 2.59
C MET A 112 0.10 16.87 1.22
N GLY A 113 -0.77 17.03 0.22
CA GLY A 113 -0.41 17.40 -1.15
C GLY A 113 0.53 16.36 -1.75
N MET A 114 0.23 15.08 -1.51
CA MET A 114 0.96 13.94 -2.07
C MET A 114 0.76 13.90 -3.56
#